data_AF-A0A2D9SEU1-F1
#
_entry.id   AF-A0A2D9SEU1-F1
#
_cell.length_a   1.000
_cell.length_b   1.000
_cell.length_c   1.000
_cell.angle_alpha   90.00
_cell.angle_beta   90.00
_cell.angle_gamma   90.00
#
_symmetry.space_group_name_H-M   'P 1'
#
loop_
_entity.id
_entity.type
_entity.pdbx_description
1 polymer ?
#
loop_
_entity_poly.entity_id
_entity_poly.type
_entity_poly.pdbx_seq_one_letter_code
_entity_poly.pdbx_strand_id
1 'polypeptide(L)' 'MTKNKQDNVSNWWNDGESKSKKFLYVLSGWWNDGNNKLLKSVYVSLFLHMLFGVGWIIKYFLT' A
#
# COMPACT_ATOMS: atom_id res chain seq x y z
N MET A 1 -24.10 -15.66 -9.68
CA MET A 1 -24.52 -14.72 -8.61
C MET A 1 -23.27 -14.04 -8.03
N THR A 2 -22.65 -13.11 -8.76
CA THR A 2 -21.37 -12.46 -8.39
C THR A 2 -21.46 -10.95 -8.22
N LYS A 3 -22.59 -10.33 -8.61
CA LYS A 3 -22.81 -8.87 -8.56
C LYS A 3 -22.62 -8.26 -7.16
N ASN A 4 -23.05 -8.95 -6.10
CA ASN A 4 -23.05 -8.43 -4.72
C ASN A 4 -21.67 -8.11 -4.10
N LYS A 5 -20.57 -8.72 -4.57
CA LYS A 5 -19.26 -8.53 -3.91
C LYS A 5 -18.53 -7.28 -4.41
N GLN A 6 -18.71 -6.95 -5.69
CA GLN A 6 -18.10 -5.79 -6.31
C GLN A 6 -18.78 -4.49 -5.83
N ASP A 7 -20.10 -4.51 -5.68
CA ASP A 7 -20.89 -3.40 -5.14
C ASP A 7 -20.50 -3.08 -3.69
N ASN A 8 -20.22 -4.10 -2.87
CA ASN A 8 -19.79 -3.90 -1.47
C ASN A 8 -18.40 -3.24 -1.35
N VAL A 9 -17.44 -3.63 -2.20
CA VAL A 9 -16.10 -3.02 -2.15
C VAL A 9 -16.14 -1.59 -2.68
N SER A 10 -16.88 -1.32 -3.75
CA SER A 10 -17.01 0.05 -4.25
C SER A 10 -17.77 0.95 -3.28
N ASN A 11 -18.79 0.41 -2.62
CA ASN A 11 -19.54 1.14 -1.59
C ASN A 11 -18.65 1.40 -0.36
N TRP A 12 -17.92 0.39 0.12
CA TRP A 12 -16.95 0.56 1.20
C TRP A 12 -15.85 1.56 0.83
N TRP A 13 -15.36 1.56 -0.42
CA TRP A 13 -14.32 2.53 -0.82
C TRP A 13 -14.85 3.97 -0.86
N ASN A 14 -16.14 4.16 -1.19
CA ASN A 14 -16.76 5.47 -1.44
C ASN A 14 -17.74 5.93 -0.34
N ASP A 15 -17.83 5.26 0.81
CA ASP A 15 -18.77 5.58 1.91
C ASP A 15 -18.59 6.95 2.62
N GLY A 16 -17.68 7.80 2.13
CA GLY A 16 -17.39 9.12 2.71
C GLY A 16 -16.34 9.13 3.82
N GLU A 17 -15.89 7.98 4.33
CA GLU A 17 -14.74 7.91 5.24
C GLU A 17 -13.41 8.25 4.53
N SER A 18 -12.47 8.80 5.29
CA SER A 18 -11.13 9.15 4.82
C SER A 18 -10.44 8.00 4.08
N LYS A 19 -10.13 8.22 2.80
CA LYS A 19 -9.40 7.27 1.96
C LYS A 19 -8.03 6.89 2.55
N SER A 20 -7.37 7.81 3.27
CA SER A 20 -6.09 7.51 3.92
C SER A 20 -6.24 6.49 5.05
N LYS A 21 -7.33 6.55 5.83
CA LYS A 21 -7.62 5.56 6.87
C LYS A 21 -7.89 4.17 6.28
N LYS A 22 -8.67 4.11 5.20
CA LYS A 22 -8.93 2.85 4.47
C LYS A 22 -7.67 2.25 3.87
N PHE A 23 -6.81 3.09 3.30
CA PHE A 23 -5.53 2.65 2.78
C PHE A 23 -4.63 2.08 3.88
N LEU A 24 -4.53 2.77 5.02
CA LEU A 24 -3.80 2.27 6.19
C LEU A 24 -4.39 0.97 6.75
N TYR A 25 -5.72 0.84 6.74
CA TYR A 25 -6.41 -0.39 7.15
C TYR A 25 -6.02 -1.58 6.25
N VAL A 26 -6.04 -1.40 4.93
CA VAL A 26 -5.62 -2.43 3.96
C VAL A 26 -4.15 -2.76 4.12
N LEU A 27 -3.28 -1.75 4.26
CA LEU A 27 -1.85 -1.95 4.48
C LEU A 27 -1.56 -2.68 5.79
N SER A 28 -2.24 -2.31 6.87
CA SER A 28 -2.11 -2.96 8.18
C SER A 28 -2.56 -4.40 8.09
N GLY A 29 -3.72 -4.67 7.47
CA GLY A 29 -4.20 -6.02 7.23
C GLY A 29 -3.20 -6.85 6.41
N TRP A 30 -2.70 -6.31 5.29
CA TRP A 30 -1.69 -6.97 4.47
C TRP A 30 -0.39 -7.25 5.22
N TRP A 31 0.06 -6.33 6.07
CA TRP A 31 1.28 -6.47 6.86
C TRP A 31 1.13 -7.51 7.98
N ASN A 32 -0.04 -7.53 8.63
CA ASN A 32 -0.32 -8.39 9.78
C ASN A 32 -0.82 -9.78 9.39
N ASP A 33 -1.24 -9.97 8.14
CA ASP A 33 -1.52 -11.28 7.56
C ASP A 33 -0.24 -12.11 7.57
N GLY A 34 -0.12 -13.01 8.56
CA GLY A 34 1.13 -13.66 9.02
C GLY A 34 1.84 -14.53 7.97
N ASN A 35 1.24 -14.69 6.80
CA ASN A 35 1.85 -15.37 5.67
C ASN A 35 3.05 -14.58 5.14
N ASN A 36 4.23 -15.22 5.09
CA ASN A 36 5.44 -14.71 4.46
C ASN A 36 5.92 -13.33 4.94
N LYS A 37 5.79 -13.03 6.25
CA LYS A 37 6.18 -11.74 6.85
C LYS A 37 7.64 -11.34 6.56
N LEU A 38 8.58 -12.29 6.56
CA LEU A 38 9.97 -12.06 6.18
C LEU A 38 10.10 -11.59 4.73
N LEU A 39 9.43 -12.27 3.81
CA LEU A 39 9.44 -11.92 2.39
C LEU A 39 8.81 -10.54 2.15
N LYS A 40 7.68 -10.25 2.82
CA LYS A 40 7.05 -8.92 2.79
C LYS A 40 8.01 -7.83 3.28
N SER A 41 8.75 -8.08 4.35
CA SER A 41 9.77 -7.16 4.87
C SER A 41 10.91 -6.92 3.88
N VAL A 42 11.40 -7.97 3.21
CA VAL A 42 12.44 -7.85 2.16
C VAL A 42 11.95 -6.96 1.01
N TYR A 43 10.72 -7.16 0.54
CA TYR A 43 10.16 -6.32 -0.52
C TYR A 43 9.98 -4.87 -0.09
N VAL A 44 9.49 -4.61 1.14
CA VAL A 44 9.39 -3.25 1.68
C VAL A 44 10.76 -2.59 1.78
N SER A 45 11.78 -3.33 2.23
CA SER A 45 13.16 -2.84 2.29
C SER A 45 13.68 -2.45 0.91
N LEU A 46 13.54 -3.32 -0.09
CA LEU A 46 13.96 -3.03 -1.46
C LEU A 46 13.24 -1.81 -2.04
N PHE A 47 11.94 -1.69 -1.79
CA PHE A 47 11.15 -0.54 -2.22
C PHE A 47 11.66 0.77 -1.59
N LEU A 48 11.95 0.77 -0.29
CA LEU A 48 12.51 1.94 0.39
C LEU A 48 13.88 2.32 -0.17
N HIS A 49 14.76 1.35 -0.43
CA HIS A 49 16.06 1.61 -1.05
C HIS A 49 15.92 2.24 -2.44
N MET A 50 14.97 1.76 -3.25
CA MET A 50 14.68 2.34 -4.56
C MET A 50 14.13 3.77 -4.44
N LEU A 51 13.23 4.04 -3.50
CA LEU A 51 12.71 5.38 -3.23
C LEU A 51 13.82 6.36 -2.84
N PHE A 52 14.71 5.95 -1.92
CA PHE A 52 15.84 6.78 -1.51
C PHE A 52 16.85 6.97 -2.64
N GLY A 53 17.13 5.92 -3.42
CA GLY A 53 18.01 6.00 -4.59
C GLY A 53 17.47 6.98 -5.64
N VAL A 54 16.18 6.88 -5.98
CA VAL A 54 15.51 7.81 -6.90
C VAL A 54 15.51 9.23 -6.34
N GLY A 55 15.19 9.43 -5.06
CA GLY A 55 15.23 10.74 -4.42
C GLY A 55 16.64 11.37 -4.44
N TRP A 56 17.67 10.55 -4.25
CA TRP A 56 19.06 10.98 -4.33
C TRP A 56 19.47 11.38 -5.74
N ILE A 57 19.09 10.59 -6.75
CA ILE A 57 19.31 10.92 -8.17
C ILE A 57 18.60 12.23 -8.54
N ILE A 58 17.33 12.36 -8.17
CA ILE A 58 16.54 13.58 -8.41
C ILE A 58 17.23 14.79 -7.78
N LYS A 59 17.68 14.68 -6.52
CA LYS A 59 18.44 15.75 -5.84
C LYS A 59 19.73 16.10 -6.59
N TYR A 60 20.46 15.10 -7.07
CA TYR A 60 21.71 15.30 -7.81
C TYR A 60 21.49 16.05 -9.13
N PHE A 61 20.39 15.79 -9.85
CA PHE A 61 20.05 16.50 -11.08
C PHE A 61 19.40 17.88 -10.88
N LEU A 62 18.80 18.11 -9.70
CA LEU A 62 18.17 19.39 -9.34
C LEU A 62 19.14 20.37 -8.64
N THR A 63 20.35 19.93 -8.29
CA THR A 63 21.42 20.74 -7.68
C THR A 63 22.46 21.07 -8.73
#